data_AF-A0A6C0HGJ2-F1
#
_entry.id   AF-A0A6C0HGJ2-F1
#
_cell.length_a   1.000
_cell.length_b   1.000
_cell.length_c   1.000
_cell.angle_alpha   90.00
_cell.angle_beta   90.00
_cell.angle_gamma   90.00
#
_symmetry.space_group_name_H-M   'P 1'
#
loop_
_entity.id
_entity.type
_entity.pdbx_description
1 polymer ?
#
loop_
_entity_poly.entity_id
_entity_poly.type
_entity_poly.pdbx_seq_one_letter_code
_entity_poly.pdbx_strand_id
1 'polypeptide(L)'
;MEEVAEAAEKAQEIIDKLEASKPEIRKMMSVVKRFIQKNRVLCYGGTAINNLLPPEKQFYNPETDIPDYDFFTENPQAHSKEIADALVREGIPNVEVKPGVHLGTFKVFADYTGVADVSSMERPVFKKLWAESIEKDGIHYVPPNFLRMSMYLELSRPRGYVERWKKVYTRLKLLDSEYPIDCPKEDDVHEEVMDSQTTKKVEELLAKDNIILLGFNATTLQKSGRSWKLPLDLLVTPENFNKTVKDVKDLFPRSESTDYAEYAEILPVHTDITVKNKLVARVFETEACHSYHALPNRMRIASIPTLLNFFFAMLYADHEFIEHTSKQRIVCTAKELVDMAENAGKRRFKLLTPTDCTGVQKDMAMMKKERNDMYSKLSTNKNSREFLKYFFTYTPKQSFRGRGRINTMFPEKSGVDYTKLMMTTEGEYSITKKHDSEKIIASMKTFMKVKSLKEKTIVDLTGNVGGDTIRFGMNFKHVDSYEWNPENYKALKHNVELYNLKNVDVHEGNSTELFHKRVDVLYLDPPWGGPEYKDVKEGELDLKMGDKFVSEYLKTVIDSEWKPSYIFMKVPANYKFLSLNTLGVKKITKFKIRGFYLLGIHVT
;
A
#
# COMPACT_ATOMS: atom_id res chain seq x y z
N MET A 1 21.94 -36.77 14.96
CA MET A 1 20.85 -35.82 14.62
C MET A 1 20.96 -34.55 15.44
N GLU A 2 21.18 -34.66 16.76
CA GLU A 2 21.33 -33.52 17.66
C GLU A 2 22.57 -32.65 17.33
N GLU A 3 23.74 -33.26 17.09
CA GLU A 3 24.96 -32.53 16.65
C GLU A 3 24.76 -31.77 15.33
N VAL A 4 23.99 -32.35 14.40
CA VAL A 4 23.68 -31.72 13.10
C VAL A 4 22.69 -30.57 13.28
N ALA A 5 21.71 -30.72 14.19
CA ALA A 5 20.76 -29.66 14.51
C ALA A 5 21.45 -28.48 15.20
N GLU A 6 22.33 -28.74 16.16
CA GLU A 6 23.13 -27.71 16.84
C GLU A 6 24.08 -27.00 15.87
N ALA A 7 24.76 -27.75 14.99
CA ALA A 7 25.60 -27.18 13.95
C ALA A 7 24.79 -26.33 12.96
N ALA A 8 23.58 -26.77 12.58
CA ALA A 8 22.69 -26.01 11.71
C ALA A 8 22.21 -24.71 12.36
N GLU A 9 21.86 -24.73 13.65
CA GLU A 9 21.46 -23.54 14.41
C GLU A 9 22.60 -22.52 14.48
N LYS A 10 23.82 -22.94 14.83
CA LYS A 10 25.01 -22.07 14.84
C LYS A 10 25.34 -21.52 13.45
N ALA A 11 25.24 -22.34 12.41
CA ALA A 11 25.48 -21.90 11.04
C ALA A 11 24.44 -20.86 10.59
N GLN A 12 23.17 -21.07 10.93
CA GLN A 12 22.09 -20.12 10.63
C GLN A 12 22.30 -18.79 11.36
N GLU A 13 22.67 -18.81 12.64
CA GLU A 13 22.96 -17.60 13.41
C GLU A 13 24.09 -16.75 12.79
N ILE A 14 25.14 -17.40 12.29
CA ILE A 14 26.23 -16.70 11.56
C ILE A 14 25.70 -16.04 10.29
N ILE A 15 24.87 -16.75 9.51
CA ILE A 15 24.27 -16.23 8.27
C ILE A 15 23.38 -15.01 8.59
N ASP A 16 22.52 -15.13 9.60
CA ASP A 16 21.58 -14.09 10.01
C ASP A 16 22.32 -12.84 10.51
N LYS A 17 23.38 -13.02 11.31
CA LYS A 17 24.25 -11.93 11.77
C LYS A 17 24.92 -11.19 10.61
N LEU A 18 25.45 -11.93 9.63
CA LEU A 18 26.06 -11.33 8.45
C LEU A 18 25.03 -10.52 7.66
N GLU A 19 23.82 -11.05 7.48
CA GLU A 19 22.73 -10.38 6.76
C GLU A 19 22.28 -9.09 7.49
N ALA A 20 21.95 -9.19 8.78
CA ALA A 20 21.49 -8.05 9.58
C ALA A 20 22.56 -6.95 9.74
N SER A 21 23.84 -7.32 9.65
CA SER A 21 24.95 -6.36 9.71
C SER A 21 25.13 -5.53 8.44
N LYS A 22 24.52 -5.92 7.30
CA LYS A 22 24.68 -5.21 6.02
C LYS A 22 24.23 -3.75 6.13
N PRO A 23 25.08 -2.78 5.74
CA PRO A 23 24.73 -1.36 5.76
C PRO A 23 23.45 -1.03 4.99
N GLU A 24 23.21 -1.74 3.88
CA GLU A 24 22.03 -1.59 3.03
C GLU A 24 20.75 -1.96 3.79
N ILE A 25 20.74 -3.08 4.51
CA ILE A 25 19.61 -3.53 5.34
C ILE A 25 19.29 -2.48 6.41
N ARG A 26 20.31 -2.03 7.15
CA ARG A 26 20.15 -0.97 8.16
C ARG A 26 19.59 0.31 7.56
N LYS A 27 20.05 0.68 6.36
CA LYS A 27 19.55 1.84 5.64
C LYS A 27 18.07 1.68 5.28
N MET A 28 17.68 0.54 4.69
CA MET A 28 16.29 0.24 4.35
C MET A 28 15.37 0.28 5.57
N MET A 29 15.77 -0.38 6.66
CA MET A 29 15.02 -0.39 7.92
C MET A 29 14.87 1.02 8.51
N SER A 30 15.90 1.86 8.39
CA SER A 30 15.84 3.24 8.86
C SER A 30 14.82 4.08 8.07
N VAL A 31 14.65 3.82 6.77
CA VAL A 31 13.66 4.52 5.93
C VAL A 31 12.26 4.16 6.36
N VAL A 32 11.99 2.86 6.53
CA VAL A 32 10.69 2.37 6.99
C VAL A 32 10.40 2.88 8.40
N LYS A 33 11.37 2.84 9.31
CA LYS A 33 11.25 3.38 10.68
C LYS A 33 10.90 4.87 10.68
N ARG A 34 11.58 5.70 9.87
CA ARG A 34 11.25 7.14 9.75
C ARG A 34 9.86 7.36 9.19
N PHE A 35 9.45 6.52 8.23
CA PHE A 35 8.11 6.60 7.65
C PHE A 35 7.02 6.32 8.71
N ILE A 36 7.15 5.24 9.47
CA ILE A 36 6.15 4.86 10.49
C ILE A 36 6.10 5.86 11.65
N GLN A 37 7.23 6.52 11.98
CA GLN A 37 7.27 7.57 13.02
C GLN A 37 6.59 8.87 12.58
N LYS A 38 6.58 9.16 11.28
CA LYS A 38 6.03 10.40 10.73
C LYS A 38 4.54 10.28 10.38
N ASN A 39 4.11 9.08 9.99
CA ASN A 39 2.79 8.86 9.42
C ASN A 39 1.83 8.22 10.42
N ARG A 40 0.54 8.49 10.24
CA ARG A 40 -0.54 7.92 11.05
C ARG A 40 -0.76 6.45 10.67
N VAL A 41 0.03 5.55 11.24
CA VAL A 41 0.01 4.09 11.02
C VAL A 41 0.12 3.33 12.35
N LEU A 42 -0.37 2.10 12.41
CA LEU A 42 -0.37 1.28 13.63
C LEU A 42 0.39 -0.03 13.42
N CYS A 43 1.55 -0.17 14.06
CA CYS A 43 2.33 -1.41 14.02
C CYS A 43 1.62 -2.55 14.75
N TYR A 44 1.66 -3.75 14.18
CA TYR A 44 1.09 -4.97 14.77
C TYR A 44 2.05 -6.17 14.65
N GLY A 45 1.59 -7.36 15.01
CA GLY A 45 2.32 -8.60 14.78
C GLY A 45 3.50 -8.83 15.74
N GLY A 46 4.47 -9.63 15.30
CA GLY A 46 5.59 -10.04 16.14
C GLY A 46 6.48 -8.87 16.56
N THR A 47 6.74 -7.93 15.65
CA THR A 47 7.57 -6.74 15.90
C THR A 47 6.89 -5.80 16.88
N ALA A 48 5.57 -5.62 16.80
CA ALA A 48 4.82 -4.85 17.79
C ALA A 48 4.90 -5.48 19.19
N ILE A 49 4.65 -6.79 19.31
CA ILE A 49 4.76 -7.48 20.60
C ILE A 49 6.17 -7.30 21.16
N ASN A 50 7.21 -7.56 20.36
CA ASN A 50 8.60 -7.42 20.81
C ASN A 50 8.89 -6.02 21.35
N ASN A 51 8.51 -4.97 20.62
CA ASN A 51 8.86 -3.61 21.00
C ASN A 51 8.06 -3.11 22.20
N LEU A 52 6.86 -3.64 22.44
CA LEU A 52 6.07 -3.37 23.64
C LEU A 52 6.65 -4.01 24.90
N LEU A 53 7.39 -5.12 24.77
CA LEU A 53 8.07 -5.77 25.90
C LEU A 53 9.27 -4.94 26.41
N PRO A 54 9.63 -5.07 27.69
CA PRO A 54 10.87 -4.52 28.21
C PRO A 54 12.08 -5.25 27.60
N PRO A 55 13.25 -4.60 27.47
CA PRO A 55 14.41 -5.13 26.73
C PRO A 55 14.80 -6.56 27.09
N GLU A 56 14.74 -6.93 28.36
CA GLU A 56 15.11 -8.25 28.88
C GLU A 56 14.12 -9.37 28.51
N LYS A 57 12.92 -9.02 28.06
CA LYS A 57 11.88 -9.96 27.57
C LYS A 57 11.71 -9.93 26.06
N GLN A 58 12.47 -9.10 25.34
CA GLN A 58 12.46 -9.07 23.89
C GLN A 58 13.00 -10.38 23.34
N PHE A 59 12.35 -10.88 22.29
CA PHE A 59 12.65 -12.16 21.66
C PHE A 59 13.22 -12.00 20.25
N TYR A 60 13.37 -10.77 19.76
CA TYR A 60 14.17 -10.45 18.59
C TYR A 60 15.49 -9.82 19.02
N ASN A 61 16.58 -10.31 18.46
CA ASN A 61 17.94 -9.82 18.66
C ASN A 61 18.33 -8.87 17.51
N PRO A 62 18.56 -7.57 17.77
CA PRO A 62 18.96 -6.60 16.74
C PRO A 62 20.26 -6.93 15.99
N GLU A 63 21.10 -7.84 16.50
CA GLU A 63 22.32 -8.27 15.83
C GLU A 63 22.08 -9.32 14.74
N THR A 64 20.99 -10.09 14.83
CA THR A 64 20.70 -11.23 13.93
C THR A 64 19.36 -11.07 13.21
N ASP A 65 18.38 -10.41 13.84
CA ASP A 65 17.04 -10.24 13.31
C ASP A 65 16.89 -8.94 12.54
N ILE A 66 16.33 -9.04 11.34
CA ILE A 66 15.89 -7.89 10.55
C ILE A 66 14.42 -7.61 10.91
N PRO A 67 14.07 -6.41 11.37
CA PRO A 67 12.69 -6.07 11.69
C PRO A 67 11.78 -6.23 10.46
N ASP A 68 10.75 -7.07 10.59
CA ASP A 68 9.64 -7.11 9.64
C ASP A 68 8.58 -6.11 10.12
N TYR A 69 8.44 -4.97 9.43
CA TYR A 69 7.50 -3.94 9.84
C TYR A 69 6.11 -4.21 9.24
N ASP A 70 5.26 -4.84 10.04
CA ASP A 70 3.83 -4.99 9.79
C ASP A 70 3.07 -3.79 10.40
N PHE A 71 2.28 -3.07 9.59
CA PHE A 71 1.42 -2.00 10.12
C PHE A 71 0.13 -1.77 9.34
N PHE A 72 -0.90 -1.35 10.08
CA PHE A 72 -2.19 -0.93 9.54
C PHE A 72 -2.19 0.52 9.10
N THR A 73 -2.98 0.81 8.07
CA THR A 73 -3.25 2.16 7.57
C THR A 73 -4.62 2.24 6.88
N GLU A 74 -5.21 3.44 6.88
CA GLU A 74 -6.40 3.76 6.08
C GLU A 74 -6.07 3.95 4.58
N ASN A 75 -4.78 4.14 4.23
CA ASN A 75 -4.33 4.49 2.87
C ASN A 75 -3.16 3.60 2.39
N PRO A 76 -3.35 2.28 2.26
CA PRO A 76 -2.23 1.35 2.06
C PRO A 76 -1.47 1.57 0.75
N GLN A 77 -2.14 1.84 -0.38
CA GLN A 77 -1.47 2.06 -1.67
C GLN A 77 -0.57 3.30 -1.64
N ALA A 78 -1.09 4.41 -1.08
CA ALA A 78 -0.34 5.67 -1.00
C ALA A 78 0.89 5.53 -0.09
N HIS A 79 0.72 4.88 1.06
CA HIS A 79 1.81 4.64 2.01
C HIS A 79 2.87 3.69 1.44
N SER A 80 2.48 2.58 0.79
CA SER A 80 3.42 1.69 0.11
C SER A 80 4.20 2.41 -0.98
N LYS A 81 3.53 3.29 -1.76
CA LYS A 81 4.19 4.13 -2.77
C LYS A 81 5.20 5.11 -2.14
N GLU A 82 4.83 5.78 -1.05
CA GLU A 82 5.72 6.73 -0.38
C GLU A 82 6.99 6.05 0.15
N ILE A 83 6.85 4.87 0.76
CA ILE A 83 7.99 4.06 1.22
C ILE A 83 8.88 3.66 0.05
N ALA A 84 8.28 3.15 -1.03
CA ALA A 84 9.02 2.76 -2.23
C ALA A 84 9.79 3.94 -2.84
N ASP A 85 9.15 5.11 -2.97
CA ASP A 85 9.79 6.34 -3.46
C ASP A 85 10.92 6.80 -2.51
N ALA A 86 10.74 6.67 -1.19
CA ALA A 86 11.76 7.01 -0.22
C ALA A 86 12.99 6.10 -0.30
N LEU A 87 12.80 4.80 -0.49
CA LEU A 87 13.87 3.83 -0.66
C LEU A 87 14.69 4.11 -1.93
N VAL A 88 14.03 4.45 -3.04
CA VAL A 88 14.72 4.86 -4.29
C VAL A 88 15.49 6.16 -4.11
N ARG A 89 14.94 7.16 -3.40
CA ARG A 89 15.67 8.41 -3.10
C ARG A 89 16.94 8.18 -2.30
N GLU A 90 16.96 7.14 -1.47
CA GLU A 90 18.13 6.68 -0.72
C GLU A 90 19.09 5.82 -1.57
N GLY A 91 18.83 5.64 -2.86
CA GLY A 91 19.70 4.89 -3.78
C GLY A 91 19.57 3.37 -3.65
N ILE A 92 18.51 2.86 -3.03
CA ILE A 92 18.26 1.42 -2.94
C ILE A 92 17.74 0.91 -4.30
N PRO A 93 18.37 -0.12 -4.89
CA PRO A 93 17.94 -0.69 -6.17
C PRO A 93 16.74 -1.62 -6.00
N ASN A 94 16.15 -2.03 -7.14
CA ASN A 94 15.14 -3.08 -7.24
C ASN A 94 13.97 -2.94 -6.25
N VAL A 95 13.46 -1.71 -6.11
CA VAL A 95 12.31 -1.42 -5.24
C VAL A 95 11.01 -1.70 -6.00
N GLU A 96 10.09 -2.42 -5.38
CA GLU A 96 8.77 -2.70 -5.92
C GLU A 96 7.73 -2.91 -4.81
N VAL A 97 6.47 -2.66 -5.14
CA VAL A 97 5.30 -2.91 -4.30
C VAL A 97 4.44 -3.93 -4.99
N LYS A 98 4.09 -4.99 -4.26
CA LYS A 98 3.23 -6.08 -4.75
C LYS A 98 2.12 -6.38 -3.74
N PRO A 99 0.94 -6.85 -4.20
CA PRO A 99 -0.08 -7.32 -3.28
C PRO A 99 0.40 -8.57 -2.53
N GLY A 100 0.21 -8.57 -1.21
CA GLY A 100 0.56 -9.65 -0.30
C GLY A 100 -0.29 -10.91 -0.51
N VAL A 101 -0.11 -11.89 0.38
CA VAL A 101 -0.92 -13.12 0.36
C VAL A 101 -2.34 -12.82 0.81
N HIS A 102 -2.48 -12.02 1.87
CA HIS A 102 -3.77 -11.54 2.37
C HIS A 102 -4.24 -10.33 1.55
N LEU A 103 -5.52 -10.33 1.19
CA LEU A 103 -6.14 -9.23 0.44
C LEU A 103 -6.07 -7.93 1.26
N GLY A 104 -5.87 -6.80 0.58
CA GLY A 104 -5.74 -5.50 1.26
C GLY A 104 -4.37 -5.24 1.92
N THR A 105 -3.44 -6.19 1.86
CA THR A 105 -2.04 -6.01 2.29
C THR A 105 -1.13 -5.83 1.09
N PHE A 106 -0.20 -4.86 1.15
CA PHE A 106 0.82 -4.65 0.14
C PHE A 106 2.22 -4.79 0.74
N LYS A 107 3.04 -5.61 0.10
CA LYS A 107 4.42 -5.85 0.51
C LYS A 107 5.34 -4.95 -0.29
N VAL A 108 6.16 -4.17 0.40
CA VAL A 108 7.24 -3.37 -0.19
C VAL A 108 8.50 -4.22 -0.18
N PHE A 109 9.06 -4.45 -1.36
CA PHE A 109 10.35 -5.09 -1.56
C PHE A 109 11.38 -4.05 -1.94
N ALA A 110 12.60 -4.22 -1.44
CA ALA A 110 13.75 -3.40 -1.78
C ALA A 110 14.99 -4.27 -1.80
N ASP A 111 15.69 -4.24 -2.93
CA ASP A 111 16.77 -5.17 -3.25
C ASP A 111 16.45 -6.63 -2.92
N TYR A 112 15.26 -7.07 -3.34
CA TYR A 112 14.70 -8.42 -3.12
C TYR A 112 14.39 -8.78 -1.66
N THR A 113 14.62 -7.89 -0.70
CA THR A 113 14.22 -8.03 0.70
C THR A 113 12.84 -7.43 0.92
N GLY A 114 11.94 -8.15 1.59
CA GLY A 114 10.67 -7.58 2.06
C GLY A 114 10.94 -6.67 3.26
N VAL A 115 10.57 -5.39 3.17
CA VAL A 115 10.92 -4.38 4.19
C VAL A 115 9.71 -3.84 4.96
N ALA A 116 8.51 -4.01 4.43
CA ALA A 116 7.28 -3.60 5.09
C ALA A 116 6.06 -4.33 4.51
N ASP A 117 5.14 -4.73 5.39
CA ASP A 117 3.81 -5.19 5.06
C ASP A 117 2.81 -4.10 5.47
N VAL A 118 2.17 -3.50 4.46
CA VAL A 118 1.26 -2.35 4.60
C VAL A 118 -0.17 -2.83 4.44
N SER A 119 -0.87 -3.01 5.56
CA SER A 119 -2.21 -3.59 5.58
C SER A 119 -3.29 -2.53 5.69
N SER A 120 -4.35 -2.70 4.90
CA SER A 120 -5.58 -1.92 5.04
C SER A 120 -6.23 -2.18 6.40
N MET A 121 -6.79 -1.13 7.01
CA MET A 121 -7.70 -1.27 8.14
C MET A 121 -8.89 -0.34 7.92
N GLU A 122 -10.09 -0.84 8.19
CA GLU A 122 -11.30 -0.04 8.03
C GLU A 122 -11.33 1.13 9.01
N ARG A 123 -11.80 2.28 8.52
CA ARG A 123 -11.78 3.55 9.25
C ARG A 123 -12.42 3.48 10.65
N PRO A 124 -13.58 2.81 10.87
CA PRO A 124 -14.15 2.69 12.21
C PRO A 124 -13.23 1.97 13.19
N VAL A 125 -12.67 0.83 12.77
CA VAL A 125 -11.73 0.05 13.60
C VAL A 125 -10.41 0.78 13.79
N PHE A 126 -9.84 1.35 12.72
CA PHE A 126 -8.58 2.10 12.79
C PHE A 126 -8.68 3.27 13.78
N LYS A 127 -9.79 4.02 13.79
CA LYS A 127 -10.01 5.10 14.76
C LYS A 127 -10.01 4.61 16.20
N LYS A 128 -10.66 3.48 16.45
CA LYS A 128 -10.75 2.85 17.78
C LYS A 128 -9.38 2.36 18.25
N LEU A 129 -8.64 1.66 17.38
CA LEU A 129 -7.29 1.21 17.66
C LEU A 129 -6.32 2.38 17.86
N TRP A 130 -6.46 3.45 17.08
CA TRP A 130 -5.64 4.65 17.22
C TRP A 130 -5.84 5.31 18.59
N ALA A 131 -7.09 5.43 19.04
CA ALA A 131 -7.42 6.03 20.34
C ALA A 131 -6.88 5.22 21.53
N GLU A 132 -6.76 3.90 21.39
CA GLU A 132 -6.24 2.99 22.42
C GLU A 132 -4.77 2.60 22.19
N SER A 133 -4.11 3.20 21.19
CA SER A 133 -2.74 2.82 20.79
C SER A 133 -1.70 3.13 21.88
N ILE A 134 -0.63 2.35 21.89
CA ILE A 134 0.53 2.60 22.74
C ILE A 134 1.62 3.21 21.87
N GLU A 135 2.12 4.39 22.24
CA GLU A 135 3.24 5.03 21.58
C GLU A 135 4.56 4.73 22.32
N LYS A 136 5.57 4.27 21.58
CA LYS A 136 6.93 4.10 22.09
C LYS A 136 7.93 4.50 21.00
N ASP A 137 8.89 5.35 21.34
CA ASP A 137 9.88 5.91 20.40
C ASP A 137 9.26 6.55 19.15
N GLY A 138 8.11 7.23 19.32
CA GLY A 138 7.37 7.86 18.22
C GLY A 138 6.68 6.88 17.27
N ILE A 139 6.58 5.59 17.62
CA ILE A 139 5.87 4.56 16.85
C ILE A 139 4.60 4.18 17.61
N HIS A 140 3.47 4.19 16.92
CA HIS A 140 2.21 3.73 17.47
C HIS A 140 2.00 2.24 17.22
N TYR A 141 1.66 1.50 18.27
CA TYR A 141 1.36 0.08 18.25
C TYR A 141 -0.12 -0.16 18.53
N VAL A 142 -0.69 -1.19 17.91
CA VAL A 142 -2.05 -1.62 18.24
C VAL A 142 -2.15 -2.03 19.73
N PRO A 143 -3.33 -1.88 20.36
CA PRO A 143 -3.48 -2.19 21.78
C PRO A 143 -3.19 -3.67 22.11
N PRO A 144 -2.70 -4.00 23.31
CA PRO A 144 -2.39 -5.38 23.69
C PRO A 144 -3.57 -6.36 23.52
N ASN A 145 -4.81 -5.92 23.79
CA ASN A 145 -5.99 -6.76 23.60
C ASN A 145 -6.30 -7.06 22.12
N PHE A 146 -5.90 -6.18 21.20
CA PHE A 146 -5.97 -6.47 19.76
C PHE A 146 -4.91 -7.51 19.36
N LEU A 147 -3.70 -7.43 19.92
CA LEU A 147 -2.65 -8.45 19.70
C LEU A 147 -3.10 -9.82 20.24
N ARG A 148 -3.76 -9.84 21.42
CA ARG A 148 -4.38 -11.07 21.96
C ARG A 148 -5.42 -11.65 21.02
N MET A 149 -6.32 -10.82 20.50
CA MET A 149 -7.32 -11.23 19.52
C MET A 149 -6.67 -11.98 18.35
N SER A 150 -5.65 -11.39 17.71
CA SER A 150 -4.95 -12.00 16.58
C SER A 150 -4.23 -13.30 16.95
N MET A 151 -3.62 -13.39 18.13
CA MET A 151 -2.96 -14.61 18.59
C MET A 151 -3.96 -15.72 18.92
N TYR A 152 -5.08 -15.41 19.57
CA TYR A 152 -6.15 -16.36 19.85
C TYR A 152 -6.88 -16.81 18.59
N LEU A 153 -6.98 -15.95 17.58
CA LEU A 153 -7.47 -16.33 16.25
C LEU A 153 -6.65 -17.49 15.69
N GLU A 154 -5.32 -17.38 15.68
CA GLU A 154 -4.43 -18.47 15.23
C GLU A 154 -4.59 -19.73 16.10
N LEU A 155 -4.58 -19.58 17.43
CA LEU A 155 -4.73 -20.68 18.38
C LEU A 155 -6.12 -21.32 18.37
N SER A 156 -7.13 -20.69 17.79
CA SER A 156 -8.49 -21.22 17.70
C SER A 156 -8.71 -22.15 16.50
N ARG A 157 -7.77 -22.20 15.55
CA ARG A 157 -7.91 -22.84 14.24
C ARG A 157 -7.03 -24.09 14.07
N PRO A 158 -7.44 -25.29 14.50
CA PRO A 158 -6.61 -26.50 14.45
C PRO A 158 -6.35 -27.04 13.04
N ARG A 159 -7.05 -26.52 12.01
CA ARG A 159 -6.76 -26.81 10.60
C ARG A 159 -5.96 -25.70 9.91
N GLY A 160 -5.59 -24.63 10.64
CA GLY A 160 -4.76 -23.52 10.17
C GLY A 160 -3.26 -23.80 10.28
N TYR A 161 -2.47 -22.75 10.51
CA TYR A 161 -0.99 -22.82 10.61
C TYR A 161 -0.51 -23.27 12.00
N VAL A 162 -0.76 -24.55 12.33
CA VAL A 162 -0.48 -25.12 13.66
C VAL A 162 1.01 -25.15 14.02
N GLU A 163 1.90 -25.13 13.03
CA GLU A 163 3.35 -25.04 13.23
C GLU A 163 3.78 -23.74 13.94
N ARG A 164 2.96 -22.69 13.85
CA ARG A 164 3.20 -21.40 14.51
C ARG A 164 2.79 -21.38 15.98
N TRP A 165 1.94 -22.32 16.43
CA TRP A 165 1.28 -22.24 17.74
C TRP A 165 2.25 -22.15 18.91
N LYS A 166 3.36 -22.90 18.88
CA LYS A 166 4.38 -22.83 19.94
C LYS A 166 4.92 -21.40 20.07
N LYS A 167 5.28 -20.77 18.95
CA LYS A 167 5.80 -19.40 18.89
C LYS A 167 4.74 -18.38 19.31
N VAL A 168 3.51 -18.53 18.83
CA VAL A 168 2.37 -17.65 19.16
C VAL A 168 2.07 -17.70 20.67
N TYR A 169 1.96 -18.89 21.25
CA TYR A 169 1.63 -19.05 22.65
C TYR A 169 2.74 -18.53 23.58
N THR A 170 4.01 -18.73 23.25
CA THR A 170 5.13 -18.15 24.02
C THR A 170 5.07 -16.62 24.03
N ARG A 171 4.80 -15.99 22.89
CA ARG A 171 4.68 -14.53 22.78
C ARG A 171 3.47 -13.98 23.54
N LEU A 172 2.35 -14.70 23.46
CA LEU A 172 1.14 -14.39 24.21
C LEU A 172 1.43 -14.37 25.72
N LYS A 173 2.17 -15.36 26.25
CA LYS A 173 2.58 -15.38 27.67
C LYS A 173 3.43 -14.20 28.08
N LEU A 174 4.38 -13.79 27.24
CA LEU A 174 5.20 -12.61 27.51
C LEU A 174 4.31 -11.35 27.55
N LEU A 175 3.43 -11.19 26.56
CA LEU A 175 2.49 -10.07 26.49
C LEU A 175 1.53 -10.05 27.69
N ASP A 176 1.00 -11.20 28.11
CA ASP A 176 0.12 -11.33 29.28
C ASP A 176 0.82 -10.97 30.59
N SER A 177 2.11 -11.31 30.71
CA SER A 177 2.90 -10.95 31.89
C SER A 177 3.18 -9.45 32.01
N GLU A 178 3.33 -8.76 30.88
CA GLU A 178 3.67 -7.32 30.85
C GLU A 178 2.44 -6.41 30.79
N TYR A 179 1.39 -6.84 30.09
CA TYR A 179 0.17 -6.07 29.87
C TYR A 179 -1.05 -6.83 30.38
N PRO A 180 -1.16 -7.12 31.70
CA PRO A 180 -2.28 -7.87 32.24
C PRO A 180 -3.61 -7.19 31.92
N ILE A 181 -4.67 -7.99 31.77
CA ILE A 181 -6.00 -7.47 31.49
C ILE A 181 -6.57 -6.88 32.77
N ASP A 182 -6.83 -5.58 32.76
CA ASP A 182 -7.50 -4.88 33.85
C ASP A 182 -9.02 -4.92 33.68
N CYS A 183 -9.73 -5.31 34.73
CA CYS A 183 -11.18 -5.40 34.76
C CYS A 183 -11.73 -4.08 35.35
N PRO A 184 -12.44 -3.25 34.58
CA PRO A 184 -12.97 -1.98 35.08
C PRO A 184 -14.00 -2.19 36.21
N LYS A 185 -14.34 -1.14 36.96
CA LYS A 185 -15.34 -1.18 38.05
C LYS A 185 -16.74 -1.56 37.52
N GLU A 186 -17.52 -2.24 38.37
CA GLU A 186 -18.87 -2.78 38.06
C GLU A 186 -19.85 -1.73 37.52
N ASP A 187 -20.31 -1.96 36.30
CA ASP A 187 -21.56 -1.47 35.76
C ASP A 187 -22.68 -2.48 36.09
N ASP A 188 -23.88 -1.98 36.44
CA ASP A 188 -25.07 -2.80 36.67
C ASP A 188 -25.54 -3.42 35.34
N VAL A 189 -25.02 -4.60 34.99
CA VAL A 189 -25.49 -5.35 33.82
C VAL A 189 -26.59 -6.32 34.28
N HIS A 190 -27.84 -5.97 33.97
CA HIS A 190 -28.97 -6.88 34.19
C HIS A 190 -28.90 -8.08 33.24
N GLU A 191 -28.56 -9.24 33.79
CA GLU A 191 -28.58 -10.50 33.06
C GLU A 191 -29.96 -11.16 33.16
N GLU A 192 -30.57 -11.47 32.01
CA GLU A 192 -31.81 -12.24 31.97
C GLU A 192 -31.49 -13.73 32.04
N VAL A 193 -31.76 -14.34 33.21
CA VAL A 193 -31.65 -15.79 33.40
C VAL A 193 -32.75 -16.48 32.61
N MET A 194 -32.36 -17.45 31.80
CA MET A 194 -33.28 -18.20 30.96
C MET A 194 -34.08 -19.22 31.78
N ASP A 195 -35.37 -19.36 31.49
CA ASP A 195 -36.21 -20.34 32.18
C ASP A 195 -35.83 -21.78 31.80
N SER A 196 -36.23 -22.74 32.65
CA SER A 196 -35.85 -24.15 32.49
C SER A 196 -36.43 -24.81 31.24
N GLN A 197 -37.61 -24.39 30.79
CA GLN A 197 -38.26 -25.00 29.63
C GLN A 197 -37.55 -24.56 28.35
N THR A 198 -37.26 -23.27 28.23
CA THR A 198 -36.48 -22.72 27.13
C THR A 198 -35.06 -23.29 27.12
N THR A 199 -34.41 -23.35 28.29
CA THR A 199 -33.08 -23.95 28.45
C THR A 199 -33.02 -25.38 27.90
N LYS A 200 -33.99 -26.23 28.24
CA LYS A 200 -34.03 -27.61 27.76
C LYS A 200 -34.15 -27.69 26.23
N LYS A 201 -35.00 -26.84 25.63
CA LYS A 201 -35.16 -26.80 24.17
C LYS A 201 -33.88 -26.30 23.47
N VAL A 202 -33.19 -25.33 24.08
CA VAL A 202 -31.88 -24.86 23.58
C VAL A 202 -30.84 -25.98 23.65
N GLU A 203 -30.75 -26.70 24.77
CA GLU A 203 -29.86 -27.86 24.90
C GLU A 203 -30.16 -28.96 23.86
N GLU A 204 -31.45 -29.23 23.61
CA GLU A 204 -31.90 -30.17 22.56
C GLU A 204 -31.47 -29.71 21.15
N LEU A 205 -31.62 -28.42 20.83
CA LEU A 205 -31.17 -27.83 19.57
C LEU A 205 -29.64 -27.97 19.41
N LEU A 206 -28.88 -27.57 20.43
CA LEU A 206 -27.41 -27.62 20.43
C LEU A 206 -26.84 -29.05 20.39
N ALA A 207 -27.57 -30.04 20.90
CA ALA A 207 -27.16 -31.44 20.89
C ALA A 207 -27.49 -32.14 19.56
N LYS A 208 -28.56 -31.69 18.88
CA LYS A 208 -29.05 -32.27 17.63
C LYS A 208 -28.26 -31.77 16.43
N ASP A 209 -27.99 -30.47 16.40
CA ASP A 209 -27.37 -29.79 15.27
C ASP A 209 -25.88 -29.51 15.53
N ASN A 210 -25.12 -29.36 14.45
CA ASN A 210 -23.68 -29.10 14.49
C ASN A 210 -23.37 -27.64 14.88
N ILE A 211 -23.89 -27.18 16.01
CA ILE A 211 -23.83 -25.80 16.49
C ILE A 211 -22.78 -25.69 17.60
N ILE A 212 -21.87 -24.73 17.49
CA ILE A 212 -20.95 -24.38 18.58
C ILE A 212 -21.59 -23.29 19.43
N LEU A 213 -21.73 -23.54 20.73
CA LEU A 213 -22.09 -22.51 21.71
C LEU A 213 -20.89 -21.59 21.99
N LEU A 214 -21.10 -20.29 21.87
CA LEU A 214 -20.16 -19.20 22.13
C LEU A 214 -20.56 -18.37 23.37
N GLY A 215 -19.81 -17.28 23.59
CA GLY A 215 -20.19 -16.19 24.48
C GLY A 215 -20.21 -16.56 25.96
N PHE A 216 -20.99 -15.82 26.72
CA PHE A 216 -21.01 -15.92 28.19
C PHE A 216 -21.52 -17.29 28.67
N ASN A 217 -22.46 -17.91 27.94
CA ASN A 217 -22.96 -19.25 28.25
C ASN A 217 -21.88 -20.31 28.09
N ALA A 218 -21.10 -20.25 27.00
CA ALA A 218 -19.95 -21.13 26.82
C ALA A 218 -18.89 -20.94 27.92
N THR A 219 -18.56 -19.70 28.30
CA THR A 219 -17.65 -19.43 29.43
C THR A 219 -18.18 -20.02 30.74
N THR A 220 -19.48 -19.93 30.99
CA THR A 220 -20.11 -20.52 32.18
C THR A 220 -19.91 -22.04 32.22
N LEU A 221 -20.10 -22.73 31.08
CA LEU A 221 -19.90 -24.18 30.99
C LEU A 221 -18.42 -24.59 31.05
N GLN A 222 -17.50 -23.74 30.58
CA GLN A 222 -16.05 -23.90 30.74
C GLN A 222 -15.64 -23.90 32.23
N LYS A 223 -16.38 -23.16 33.07
CA LYS A 223 -16.25 -23.13 34.54
C LYS A 223 -17.06 -24.22 35.25
N SER A 224 -17.71 -25.14 34.51
CA SER A 224 -18.65 -26.13 35.04
C SER A 224 -19.91 -25.55 35.72
N GLY A 225 -20.22 -24.27 35.47
CA GLY A 225 -21.49 -23.66 35.83
C GLY A 225 -22.65 -24.22 34.98
N ARG A 226 -23.88 -23.98 35.42
CA ARG A 226 -25.10 -24.48 34.75
C ARG A 226 -26.17 -23.40 34.53
N SER A 227 -25.86 -22.13 34.83
CA SER A 227 -26.79 -21.03 34.62
C SER A 227 -26.79 -20.62 33.15
N TRP A 228 -27.95 -20.65 32.51
CA TRP A 228 -28.16 -20.17 31.15
C TRP A 228 -28.70 -18.74 31.16
N LYS A 229 -28.13 -17.89 30.32
CA LYS A 229 -28.44 -16.45 30.26
C LYS A 229 -28.69 -16.03 28.82
N LEU A 230 -29.44 -14.95 28.62
CA LEU A 230 -29.57 -14.30 27.31
C LEU A 230 -28.57 -13.14 27.18
N PRO A 231 -28.11 -12.82 25.94
CA PRO A 231 -28.39 -13.54 24.70
C PRO A 231 -27.60 -14.85 24.55
N LEU A 232 -28.05 -15.72 23.63
CA LEU A 232 -27.29 -16.87 23.15
C LEU A 232 -26.34 -16.47 22.02
N ASP A 233 -25.06 -16.78 22.14
CA ASP A 233 -24.11 -16.64 21.03
C ASP A 233 -23.85 -18.01 20.41
N LEU A 234 -24.09 -18.16 19.10
CA LEU A 234 -23.98 -19.42 18.37
C LEU A 234 -23.05 -19.27 17.17
N LEU A 235 -22.30 -20.33 16.83
CA LEU A 235 -21.44 -20.39 15.65
C LEU A 235 -21.76 -21.64 14.84
N VAL A 236 -22.08 -21.45 13.56
CA VAL A 236 -22.58 -22.50 12.67
C VAL A 236 -21.95 -22.41 11.28
N THR A 237 -21.94 -23.53 10.56
CA THR A 237 -21.44 -23.53 9.17
C THR A 237 -22.41 -22.78 8.25
N PRO A 238 -21.93 -22.18 7.14
CA PRO A 238 -22.78 -21.46 6.20
C PRO A 238 -23.97 -22.29 5.70
N GLU A 239 -23.80 -23.61 5.51
CA GLU A 239 -24.86 -24.50 5.04
C GLU A 239 -26.01 -24.64 6.05
N ASN A 240 -25.72 -24.50 7.34
CA ASN A 240 -26.69 -24.64 8.43
C ASN A 240 -27.18 -23.29 8.99
N PHE A 241 -26.67 -22.17 8.47
CA PHE A 241 -26.93 -20.83 9.00
C PHE A 241 -28.42 -20.48 9.01
N ASN A 242 -29.05 -20.46 7.84
CA ASN A 242 -30.47 -20.12 7.68
C ASN A 242 -31.40 -21.06 8.45
N LYS A 243 -31.06 -22.36 8.49
CA LYS A 243 -31.81 -23.35 9.28
C LYS A 243 -31.73 -23.02 10.77
N THR A 244 -30.52 -22.75 11.28
CA THR A 244 -30.31 -22.44 12.70
C THR A 244 -31.04 -21.15 13.10
N VAL A 245 -30.96 -20.10 12.27
CA VAL A 245 -31.70 -18.84 12.52
C VAL A 245 -33.20 -19.13 12.64
N LYS A 246 -33.77 -19.93 11.74
CA LYS A 246 -35.18 -20.33 11.81
C LYS A 246 -35.49 -21.12 13.09
N ASP A 247 -34.70 -22.15 13.40
CA ASP A 247 -34.91 -23.00 14.57
C ASP A 247 -34.85 -22.18 15.87
N VAL A 248 -33.94 -21.20 15.96
CA VAL A 248 -33.86 -20.27 17.11
C VAL A 248 -35.07 -19.34 17.17
N LYS A 249 -35.56 -18.81 16.04
CA LYS A 249 -36.78 -18.00 16.01
C LYS A 249 -38.01 -18.79 16.49
N ASP A 250 -38.07 -20.08 16.18
CA ASP A 250 -39.15 -20.97 16.66
C ASP A 250 -39.07 -21.19 18.19
N LEU A 251 -37.88 -21.09 18.81
CA LEU A 251 -37.70 -21.12 20.26
C LEU A 251 -38.17 -19.82 20.95
N PHE A 252 -38.09 -18.69 20.26
CA PHE A 252 -38.46 -17.37 20.76
C PHE A 252 -39.61 -16.77 19.94
N PRO A 253 -40.88 -17.12 20.22
CA PRO A 253 -42.03 -16.63 19.45
C PRO A 253 -42.11 -15.10 19.44
N ARG A 254 -42.54 -14.53 18.30
CA ARG A 254 -42.58 -13.07 18.05
C ARG A 254 -41.20 -12.42 17.98
N SER A 255 -40.16 -13.21 17.68
CA SER A 255 -38.84 -12.67 17.42
C SER A 255 -38.72 -12.09 16.02
N GLU A 256 -37.90 -11.05 15.91
CA GLU A 256 -37.46 -10.44 14.67
C GLU A 256 -35.98 -10.76 14.44
N SER A 257 -35.54 -10.76 13.18
CA SER A 257 -34.16 -11.08 12.83
C SER A 257 -33.57 -10.00 11.92
N THR A 258 -32.34 -9.60 12.19
CA THR A 258 -31.59 -8.60 11.41
C THR A 258 -30.27 -9.20 10.98
N ASP A 259 -29.98 -9.13 9.69
CA ASP A 259 -28.75 -9.70 9.10
C ASP A 259 -27.66 -8.64 8.98
N TYR A 260 -26.44 -9.05 9.29
CA TYR A 260 -25.25 -8.21 9.29
C TYR A 260 -24.15 -8.85 8.46
N ALA A 261 -23.48 -8.03 7.66
CA ALA A 261 -22.29 -8.44 6.94
C ALA A 261 -21.10 -8.66 7.89
N GLU A 262 -20.03 -9.25 7.36
CA GLU A 262 -18.72 -9.26 8.01
C GLU A 262 -18.31 -7.84 8.45
N TYR A 263 -17.71 -7.74 9.63
CA TYR A 263 -17.21 -6.48 10.17
C TYR A 263 -15.67 -6.48 10.19
N ALA A 264 -15.06 -5.73 9.27
CA ALA A 264 -13.64 -5.39 9.22
C ALA A 264 -12.66 -6.56 9.44
N GLU A 265 -12.97 -7.75 8.90
CA GLU A 265 -12.21 -9.02 9.04
C GLU A 265 -12.07 -9.55 10.50
N ILE A 266 -12.70 -8.90 11.48
CA ILE A 266 -12.58 -9.30 12.90
C ILE A 266 -13.79 -10.09 13.39
N LEU A 267 -14.97 -9.88 12.79
CA LEU A 267 -16.19 -10.63 13.11
C LEU A 267 -16.90 -11.08 11.83
N PRO A 268 -17.39 -12.33 11.81
CA PRO A 268 -18.01 -12.89 10.62
C PRO A 268 -19.45 -12.39 10.43
N VAL A 269 -20.00 -12.71 9.26
CA VAL A 269 -21.44 -12.56 8.95
C VAL A 269 -22.27 -13.15 10.10
N HIS A 270 -23.32 -12.45 10.49
CA HIS A 270 -24.17 -12.90 11.58
C HIS A 270 -25.60 -12.35 11.46
N THR A 271 -26.51 -12.98 12.21
CA THR A 271 -27.89 -12.55 12.36
C THR A 271 -28.21 -12.37 13.84
N ASP A 272 -28.75 -11.21 14.19
CA ASP A 272 -29.30 -10.94 15.51
C ASP A 272 -30.77 -11.25 15.55
N ILE A 273 -31.20 -11.94 16.58
CA ILE A 273 -32.58 -12.31 16.85
C ILE A 273 -33.03 -11.58 18.11
N THR A 274 -34.06 -10.75 17.98
CA THR A 274 -34.56 -9.90 19.07
C THR A 274 -36.02 -10.18 19.40
N VAL A 275 -36.41 -9.98 20.66
CA VAL A 275 -37.80 -10.01 21.12
C VAL A 275 -38.08 -8.69 21.82
N LYS A 276 -39.02 -7.88 21.29
CA LYS A 276 -39.31 -6.52 21.80
C LYS A 276 -38.03 -5.67 21.93
N ASN A 277 -37.19 -5.68 20.89
CA ASN A 277 -35.89 -4.99 20.80
C ASN A 277 -34.83 -5.45 21.83
N LYS A 278 -35.04 -6.57 22.53
CA LYS A 278 -33.99 -7.20 23.34
C LYS A 278 -33.35 -8.35 22.57
N LEU A 279 -32.02 -8.34 22.46
CA LEU A 279 -31.27 -9.45 21.85
C LEU A 279 -31.45 -10.72 22.66
N VAL A 280 -31.95 -11.78 22.01
CA VAL A 280 -32.11 -13.11 22.62
C VAL A 280 -31.12 -14.12 22.05
N ALA A 281 -30.68 -13.94 20.80
CA ALA A 281 -29.64 -14.76 20.21
C ALA A 281 -28.89 -14.02 19.10
N ARG A 282 -27.61 -14.34 18.95
CA ARG A 282 -26.74 -13.95 17.84
C ARG A 282 -26.17 -15.21 17.22
N VAL A 283 -26.38 -15.38 15.91
CA VAL A 283 -25.92 -16.55 15.16
C VAL A 283 -24.84 -16.09 14.18
N PHE A 284 -23.62 -16.57 14.35
CA PHE A 284 -22.46 -16.29 13.49
C PHE A 284 -22.21 -17.41 12.47
N GLU A 285 -21.77 -17.05 11.27
CA GLU A 285 -21.22 -18.00 10.30
C GLU A 285 -19.74 -18.33 10.61
N THR A 286 -19.34 -19.58 10.38
CA THR A 286 -17.92 -19.95 10.43
C THR A 286 -17.19 -19.49 9.19
N GLU A 287 -16.08 -18.76 9.35
CA GLU A 287 -15.17 -18.40 8.26
C GLU A 287 -13.94 -19.32 8.17
N ALA A 288 -13.72 -20.11 9.21
CA ALA A 288 -12.58 -21.00 9.35
C ALA A 288 -12.99 -22.23 10.16
N CYS A 289 -12.04 -23.15 10.37
CA CYS A 289 -12.31 -24.26 11.27
C CYS A 289 -12.09 -23.87 12.73
N HIS A 290 -13.16 -23.54 13.45
CA HIS A 290 -13.10 -23.08 14.84
C HIS A 290 -13.18 -24.23 15.84
N SER A 291 -12.23 -24.27 16.78
CA SER A 291 -12.11 -25.35 17.76
C SER A 291 -13.19 -25.32 18.84
N TYR A 292 -13.62 -26.51 19.26
CA TYR A 292 -14.63 -26.72 20.30
C TYR A 292 -14.35 -27.97 21.13
N HIS A 293 -14.93 -28.05 22.32
CA HIS A 293 -15.01 -29.27 23.13
C HIS A 293 -16.39 -29.89 23.01
N ALA A 294 -16.44 -31.18 22.70
CA ALA A 294 -17.66 -31.97 22.74
C ALA A 294 -18.02 -32.34 24.19
N LEU A 295 -19.28 -32.18 24.55
CA LEU A 295 -19.83 -32.67 25.81
C LEU A 295 -20.43 -34.08 25.65
N PRO A 296 -20.59 -34.85 26.76
CA PRO A 296 -21.25 -36.14 26.73
C PRO A 296 -22.68 -36.12 26.15
N ASN A 297 -23.40 -35.00 26.32
CA ASN A 297 -24.73 -34.77 25.74
C ASN A 297 -24.70 -34.29 24.28
N ARG A 298 -23.56 -34.44 23.58
CA ARG A 298 -23.32 -34.06 22.17
C ARG A 298 -23.26 -32.57 21.87
N MET A 299 -23.54 -31.70 22.84
CA MET A 299 -23.35 -30.27 22.68
C MET A 299 -21.87 -29.93 22.41
N ARG A 300 -21.65 -28.87 21.64
CA ARG A 300 -20.31 -28.35 21.35
C ARG A 300 -20.14 -26.99 22.00
N ILE A 301 -19.10 -26.86 22.82
CA ILE A 301 -18.76 -25.60 23.48
C ILE A 301 -17.48 -25.08 22.86
N ALA A 302 -17.43 -23.82 22.46
CA ALA A 302 -16.22 -23.21 21.95
C ALA A 302 -15.04 -23.38 22.93
N SER A 303 -13.86 -23.65 22.39
CA SER A 303 -12.61 -23.70 23.16
C SER A 303 -12.30 -22.32 23.76
N ILE A 304 -11.47 -22.27 24.80
CA ILE A 304 -11.05 -21.00 25.40
C ILE A 304 -10.42 -20.05 24.36
N PRO A 305 -9.52 -20.49 23.46
CA PRO A 305 -9.01 -19.65 22.37
C PRO A 305 -10.11 -19.13 21.43
N THR A 306 -11.08 -19.96 21.05
CA THR A 306 -12.21 -19.51 20.22
C THR A 306 -13.03 -18.44 20.95
N LEU A 307 -13.33 -18.63 22.24
CA LEU A 307 -14.05 -17.63 23.03
C LEU A 307 -13.29 -16.31 23.15
N LEU A 308 -11.99 -16.38 23.47
CA LEU A 308 -11.14 -15.19 23.61
C LEU A 308 -11.03 -14.42 22.29
N ASN A 309 -10.88 -15.11 21.16
CA ASN A 309 -10.91 -14.47 19.85
C ASN A 309 -12.19 -13.63 19.67
N PHE A 310 -13.37 -14.21 19.88
CA PHE A 310 -14.64 -13.52 19.69
C PHE A 310 -14.85 -12.39 20.71
N PHE A 311 -14.52 -12.59 21.99
CA PHE A 311 -14.65 -11.54 23.01
C PHE A 311 -13.75 -10.33 22.70
N PHE A 312 -12.48 -10.56 22.34
CA PHE A 312 -11.61 -9.44 21.97
C PHE A 312 -12.05 -8.78 20.66
N ALA A 313 -12.55 -9.53 19.68
CA ALA A 313 -13.08 -8.96 18.45
C ALA A 313 -14.29 -8.03 18.71
N MET A 314 -15.23 -8.44 19.58
CA MET A 314 -16.36 -7.60 19.99
C MET A 314 -15.90 -6.29 20.66
N LEU A 315 -14.75 -6.27 21.34
CA LEU A 315 -14.21 -5.02 21.91
C LEU A 315 -13.86 -3.99 20.84
N TYR A 316 -13.58 -4.40 19.60
CA TYR A 316 -13.18 -3.53 18.49
C TYR A 316 -14.26 -3.38 17.42
N ALA A 317 -15.37 -4.11 17.55
CA ALA A 317 -16.54 -4.03 16.70
C ALA A 317 -17.39 -2.77 16.94
N ASP A 318 -18.44 -2.60 16.14
CA ASP A 318 -19.41 -1.49 16.27
C ASP A 318 -20.21 -1.59 17.58
N HIS A 319 -20.89 -0.50 17.95
CA HIS A 319 -21.63 -0.36 19.20
C HIS A 319 -22.70 -1.44 19.41
N GLU A 320 -23.31 -1.98 18.35
CA GLU A 320 -24.31 -3.05 18.40
C GLU A 320 -23.80 -4.35 19.07
N PHE A 321 -22.48 -4.58 19.07
CA PHE A 321 -21.89 -5.74 19.75
C PHE A 321 -21.77 -5.55 21.26
N ILE A 322 -21.86 -4.30 21.72
CA ILE A 322 -21.71 -3.91 23.12
C ILE A 322 -23.05 -3.40 23.69
N GLU A 323 -24.01 -2.98 22.86
CA GLU A 323 -25.30 -2.39 23.28
C GLU A 323 -26.11 -3.25 24.25
N HIS A 324 -26.08 -4.57 24.07
CA HIS A 324 -26.80 -5.54 24.90
C HIS A 324 -25.94 -6.18 26.00
N THR A 325 -24.75 -5.63 26.24
CA THR A 325 -23.81 -6.06 27.29
C THR A 325 -23.02 -4.83 27.77
N SER A 326 -21.84 -5.02 28.37
CA SER A 326 -20.93 -3.90 28.65
C SER A 326 -19.50 -4.25 28.22
N LYS A 327 -18.73 -3.23 27.84
CA LYS A 327 -17.29 -3.37 27.55
C LYS A 327 -16.59 -4.02 28.74
N GLN A 328 -16.96 -3.60 29.96
CA GLN A 328 -16.46 -4.16 31.20
C GLN A 328 -16.71 -5.68 31.27
N ARG A 329 -17.95 -6.13 31.09
CA ARG A 329 -18.31 -7.56 31.16
C ARG A 329 -17.50 -8.40 30.17
N ILE A 330 -17.31 -7.91 28.94
CA ILE A 330 -16.48 -8.58 27.93
C ILE A 330 -15.04 -8.67 28.41
N VAL A 331 -14.43 -7.56 28.84
CA VAL A 331 -13.03 -7.51 29.30
C VAL A 331 -12.81 -8.43 30.51
N CYS A 332 -13.69 -8.39 31.50
CA CYS A 332 -13.56 -9.21 32.71
C CYS A 332 -13.78 -10.71 32.41
N THR A 333 -14.72 -11.05 31.54
CA THR A 333 -14.91 -12.44 31.09
C THR A 333 -13.69 -12.93 30.30
N ALA A 334 -13.12 -12.09 29.44
CA ALA A 334 -11.88 -12.40 28.73
C ALA A 334 -10.72 -12.60 29.71
N LYS A 335 -10.59 -11.75 30.75
CA LYS A 335 -9.59 -11.95 31.81
C LYS A 335 -9.73 -13.32 32.47
N GLU A 336 -10.93 -13.70 32.90
CA GLU A 336 -11.16 -15.02 33.51
C GLU A 336 -10.76 -16.18 32.59
N LEU A 337 -11.08 -16.06 31.29
CA LEU A 337 -10.70 -17.03 30.27
C LEU A 337 -9.19 -17.11 30.07
N VAL A 338 -8.47 -15.98 30.09
CA VAL A 338 -7.00 -15.95 30.07
C VAL A 338 -6.45 -16.64 31.31
N ASP A 339 -6.93 -16.31 32.51
CA ASP A 339 -6.50 -16.95 33.76
C ASP A 339 -6.71 -18.49 33.72
N MET A 340 -7.81 -18.96 33.11
CA MET A 340 -8.07 -20.38 32.86
C MET A 340 -7.17 -20.98 31.76
N ALA A 341 -6.77 -20.20 30.77
CA ALA A 341 -5.83 -20.65 29.74
C ALA A 341 -4.45 -20.92 30.36
N GLU A 342 -4.04 -20.09 31.32
CA GLU A 342 -2.76 -20.21 32.03
C GLU A 342 -2.75 -21.36 33.05
N ASN A 343 -3.87 -21.62 33.71
CA ASN A 343 -3.97 -22.60 34.78
C ASN A 343 -4.89 -23.76 34.39
N ALA A 344 -4.28 -24.87 33.95
CA ALA A 344 -5.00 -26.07 33.55
C ALA A 344 -5.90 -26.67 34.66
N GLY A 345 -5.61 -26.41 35.94
CA GLY A 345 -6.42 -26.87 37.07
C GLY A 345 -7.71 -26.07 37.27
N LYS A 346 -7.84 -24.87 36.69
CA LYS A 346 -9.03 -24.02 36.78
C LYS A 346 -10.07 -24.26 35.68
N ARG A 347 -9.71 -25.01 34.63
CA ARG A 347 -10.58 -25.26 33.47
C ARG A 347 -11.19 -26.65 33.49
N ARG A 348 -12.43 -26.77 33.03
CA ARG A 348 -13.14 -28.05 32.89
C ARG A 348 -12.43 -29.03 31.95
N PHE A 349 -11.84 -28.53 30.85
CA PHE A 349 -11.19 -29.36 29.84
C PHE A 349 -9.66 -29.25 29.92
N LYS A 350 -8.95 -30.38 29.83
CA LYS A 350 -7.49 -30.41 29.96
C LYS A 350 -6.77 -29.74 28.78
N LEU A 351 -7.29 -29.86 27.56
CA LEU A 351 -6.69 -29.23 26.37
C LEU A 351 -7.16 -27.78 26.25
N LEU A 352 -6.23 -26.86 26.00
CA LEU A 352 -6.55 -25.46 25.72
C LEU A 352 -7.18 -25.32 24.33
N THR A 353 -6.50 -25.87 23.32
CA THR A 353 -7.01 -25.95 21.95
C THR A 353 -7.24 -27.42 21.57
N PRO A 354 -8.49 -27.87 21.45
CA PRO A 354 -8.81 -29.19 20.92
C PRO A 354 -8.61 -29.24 19.39
N THR A 355 -8.37 -30.44 18.85
CA THR A 355 -8.26 -30.68 17.41
C THR A 355 -9.62 -30.71 16.71
N ASP A 356 -10.69 -30.99 17.46
CA ASP A 356 -12.05 -30.96 16.97
C ASP A 356 -12.46 -29.53 16.63
N CYS A 357 -12.96 -29.32 15.41
CA CYS A 357 -13.40 -28.02 14.94
C CYS A 357 -14.53 -28.11 13.90
N THR A 358 -15.32 -27.05 13.81
CA THR A 358 -16.43 -26.88 12.84
C THR A 358 -16.11 -25.73 11.88
N GLY A 359 -16.50 -25.86 10.62
CA GLY A 359 -16.18 -24.93 9.54
C GLY A 359 -15.05 -25.42 8.63
N VAL A 360 -14.84 -24.70 7.52
CA VAL A 360 -13.86 -25.05 6.50
C VAL A 360 -12.68 -24.08 6.60
N GLN A 361 -11.48 -24.61 6.84
CA GLN A 361 -10.27 -23.79 6.77
C GLN A 361 -9.82 -23.67 5.31
N LYS A 362 -9.75 -22.44 4.81
CA LYS A 362 -9.17 -22.16 3.49
C LYS A 362 -7.68 -22.47 3.51
N ASP A 363 -7.24 -23.33 2.60
CA ASP A 363 -5.82 -23.59 2.36
C ASP A 363 -5.23 -22.60 1.34
N MET A 364 -3.92 -22.69 1.11
CA MET A 364 -3.22 -21.83 0.15
C MET A 364 -3.72 -22.00 -1.30
N ALA A 365 -4.20 -23.19 -1.67
CA ALA A 365 -4.69 -23.45 -3.02
C ALA A 365 -6.05 -22.77 -3.24
N MET A 366 -6.96 -22.88 -2.27
CA MET A 366 -8.25 -22.19 -2.26
C MET A 366 -8.06 -20.67 -2.26
N MET A 367 -7.21 -20.13 -1.39
CA MET A 367 -6.94 -18.69 -1.35
C MET A 367 -6.36 -18.17 -2.68
N LYS A 368 -5.46 -18.92 -3.32
CA LYS A 368 -4.94 -18.58 -4.66
C LYS A 368 -6.03 -18.61 -5.73
N LYS A 369 -6.92 -19.61 -5.69
CA LYS A 369 -8.05 -19.72 -6.62
C LYS A 369 -9.00 -18.52 -6.48
N GLU A 370 -9.45 -18.22 -5.26
CA GLU A 370 -10.33 -17.07 -4.97
C GLU A 370 -9.70 -15.75 -5.43
N ARG A 371 -8.40 -15.56 -5.15
CA ARG A 371 -7.64 -14.40 -5.61
C ARG A 371 -7.60 -14.30 -7.14
N ASN A 372 -7.36 -15.41 -7.84
CA ASN A 372 -7.32 -15.45 -9.31
C ASN A 372 -8.70 -15.16 -9.93
N ASP A 373 -9.76 -15.70 -9.36
CA ASP A 373 -11.13 -15.45 -9.80
C ASP A 373 -11.49 -13.96 -9.62
N MET A 374 -11.10 -13.37 -8.48
CA MET A 374 -11.28 -11.93 -8.22
C MET A 374 -10.46 -11.07 -9.17
N TYR A 375 -9.19 -11.42 -9.42
CA TYR A 375 -8.34 -10.72 -10.38
C TYR A 375 -8.93 -10.75 -11.79
N SER A 376 -9.40 -11.91 -12.24
CA SER A 376 -9.99 -12.09 -13.57
C SER A 376 -11.22 -11.19 -13.77
N LYS A 377 -12.06 -11.05 -12.73
CA LYS A 377 -13.23 -10.16 -12.75
C LYS A 377 -12.84 -8.68 -12.78
N LEU A 378 -11.88 -8.26 -11.94
CA LEU A 378 -11.54 -6.84 -11.75
C LEU A 378 -10.52 -6.29 -12.77
N SER A 379 -9.71 -7.15 -13.39
CA SER A 379 -8.63 -6.75 -14.31
C SER A 379 -9.10 -6.12 -15.63
N THR A 380 -10.40 -6.13 -15.90
CA THR A 380 -11.04 -5.42 -17.03
C THR A 380 -10.80 -3.91 -16.97
N ASN A 381 -10.73 -3.33 -15.76
CA ASN A 381 -10.32 -1.96 -15.53
C ASN A 381 -9.31 -1.88 -14.37
N LYS A 382 -8.03 -1.91 -14.70
CA LYS A 382 -6.93 -1.85 -13.73
C LYS A 382 -6.80 -0.51 -12.99
N ASN A 383 -7.48 0.52 -13.47
CA ASN A 383 -7.54 1.83 -12.82
C ASN A 383 -8.77 2.00 -11.92
N SER A 384 -9.65 0.99 -11.86
CA SER A 384 -10.80 1.01 -10.95
C SER A 384 -10.34 1.00 -9.49
N ARG A 385 -11.14 1.64 -8.63
CA ARG A 385 -10.88 1.69 -7.19
C ARG A 385 -10.83 0.28 -6.60
N GLU A 386 -11.69 -0.60 -7.07
CA GLU A 386 -11.81 -2.00 -6.64
C GLU A 386 -10.58 -2.81 -7.04
N PHE A 387 -10.06 -2.64 -8.26
CA PHE A 387 -8.82 -3.29 -8.68
C PHE A 387 -7.64 -2.79 -7.85
N LEU A 388 -7.48 -1.48 -7.71
CA LEU A 388 -6.39 -0.89 -6.93
C LEU A 388 -6.47 -1.24 -5.44
N LYS A 389 -7.68 -1.48 -4.90
CA LYS A 389 -7.88 -1.94 -3.52
C LYS A 389 -7.13 -3.25 -3.22
N TYR A 390 -7.11 -4.19 -4.17
CA TYR A 390 -6.58 -5.54 -3.92
C TYR A 390 -5.36 -5.92 -4.75
N PHE A 391 -5.15 -5.28 -5.90
CA PHE A 391 -4.17 -5.68 -6.90
C PHE A 391 -3.24 -4.53 -7.34
N PHE A 392 -3.19 -3.44 -6.56
CA PHE A 392 -2.22 -2.37 -6.78
C PHE A 392 -0.79 -2.91 -6.76
N THR A 393 -0.05 -2.56 -7.81
CA THR A 393 1.39 -2.78 -7.92
C THR A 393 2.05 -1.45 -8.22
N TYR A 394 3.27 -1.29 -7.73
CA TYR A 394 4.04 -0.08 -8.00
C TYR A 394 5.52 -0.38 -8.06
N THR A 395 6.13 -0.13 -9.21
CA THR A 395 7.58 -0.10 -9.33
C THR A 395 7.95 1.36 -9.51
N PRO A 396 8.50 2.05 -8.49
CA PRO A 396 9.00 3.39 -8.68
C PRO A 396 9.96 3.37 -9.86
N LYS A 397 9.77 4.31 -10.79
CA LYS A 397 10.79 4.57 -11.80
C LYS A 397 12.01 4.98 -11.00
N GLN A 398 13.01 4.09 -10.89
CA GLN A 398 14.30 4.47 -10.35
C GLN A 398 14.68 5.75 -11.09
N SER A 399 14.75 6.88 -10.38
CA SER A 399 15.43 8.05 -10.94
C SER A 399 16.79 7.51 -11.33
N PHE A 400 17.09 7.49 -12.63
CA PHE A 400 18.20 6.75 -13.19
C PHE A 400 19.52 7.46 -12.83
N ARG A 401 19.86 7.55 -11.55
CA ARG A 401 21.13 8.06 -11.01
C ARG A 401 22.24 7.02 -11.12
N GLY A 402 22.26 6.26 -12.21
CA GLY A 402 23.44 5.50 -12.61
C GLY A 402 24.45 6.48 -13.20
N ARG A 403 25.62 6.64 -12.56
CA ARG A 403 26.74 7.50 -13.02
C ARG A 403 27.09 7.32 -14.50
N GLY A 404 26.81 6.15 -15.09
CA GLY A 404 27.06 5.85 -16.50
C GLY A 404 26.08 6.45 -17.51
N ARG A 405 24.86 6.87 -17.10
CA ARG A 405 23.82 7.30 -18.07
C ARG A 405 23.79 8.81 -18.31
N ILE A 406 24.16 9.65 -17.35
CA ILE A 406 24.14 11.12 -17.51
C ILE A 406 25.05 11.60 -18.65
N ASN A 407 26.20 10.93 -18.82
CA ASN A 407 27.13 11.15 -19.94
C ASN A 407 26.53 10.85 -21.32
N THR A 408 25.44 10.07 -21.38
CA THR A 408 24.74 9.77 -22.63
C THR A 408 23.59 10.73 -22.91
N MET A 409 23.19 11.53 -21.92
CA MET A 409 22.06 12.46 -22.02
C MET A 409 22.53 13.83 -22.54
N PHE A 410 23.58 14.40 -21.95
CA PHE A 410 24.05 15.75 -22.30
C PHE A 410 25.13 15.78 -23.39
N PRO A 411 25.28 16.90 -24.12
CA PRO A 411 26.34 17.10 -25.11
C PRO A 411 27.76 16.88 -24.55
N GLU A 412 28.66 16.31 -25.34
CA GLU A 412 30.02 16.07 -24.87
C GLU A 412 30.90 17.32 -25.00
N LYS A 413 31.52 17.75 -23.90
CA LYS A 413 32.51 18.85 -23.82
C LYS A 413 33.64 18.49 -22.86
N SER A 414 34.88 18.70 -23.29
CA SER A 414 36.08 18.49 -22.45
C SER A 414 36.09 19.46 -21.27
N GLY A 415 36.52 18.98 -20.10
CA GLY A 415 36.61 19.77 -18.86
C GLY A 415 35.30 19.92 -18.08
N VAL A 416 34.19 19.32 -18.54
CA VAL A 416 32.91 19.31 -17.81
C VAL A 416 32.85 18.09 -16.89
N ASP A 417 32.54 18.34 -15.62
CA ASP A 417 32.27 17.27 -14.64
C ASP A 417 30.79 16.86 -14.68
N TYR A 418 30.48 15.85 -15.49
CA TYR A 418 29.11 15.37 -15.68
C TYR A 418 28.44 14.86 -14.40
N THR A 419 29.20 14.54 -13.35
CA THR A 419 28.63 14.10 -12.08
C THR A 419 27.92 15.23 -11.33
N LYS A 420 28.22 16.49 -11.70
CA LYS A 420 27.61 17.69 -11.13
C LYS A 420 26.41 18.19 -11.92
N LEU A 421 26.03 17.54 -13.03
CA LEU A 421 24.86 17.94 -13.80
C LEU A 421 23.58 17.65 -13.01
N MET A 422 22.66 18.62 -13.03
CA MET A 422 21.34 18.49 -12.42
C MET A 422 20.36 17.88 -13.43
N MET A 423 19.52 17.00 -12.92
CA MET A 423 18.46 16.34 -13.68
C MET A 423 17.20 16.31 -12.81
N THR A 424 16.09 16.76 -13.37
CA THR A 424 14.76 16.69 -12.75
C THR A 424 14.04 15.41 -13.19
N THR A 425 12.99 15.01 -12.47
CA THR A 425 12.19 13.84 -12.87
C THR A 425 11.58 14.00 -14.26
N GLU A 426 11.13 15.21 -14.63
CA GLU A 426 10.66 15.53 -15.97
C GLU A 426 11.79 15.46 -17.01
N GLY A 427 12.95 16.04 -16.69
CA GLY A 427 14.11 16.02 -17.56
C GLY A 427 14.57 14.61 -17.93
N GLU A 428 14.49 13.64 -17.01
CA GLU A 428 14.96 12.27 -17.29
C GLU A 428 14.27 11.62 -18.50
N TYR A 429 12.98 11.88 -18.70
CA TYR A 429 12.21 11.31 -19.80
C TYR A 429 12.01 12.28 -20.97
N SER A 430 12.13 13.59 -20.74
CA SER A 430 11.91 14.62 -21.77
C SER A 430 13.20 15.07 -22.46
N ILE A 431 14.38 14.94 -21.84
CA ILE A 431 15.64 15.43 -22.42
C ILE A 431 15.97 14.76 -23.77
N THR A 432 16.37 15.57 -24.75
CA THR A 432 16.96 15.05 -25.99
C THR A 432 18.36 14.49 -25.71
N LYS A 433 18.55 13.21 -26.02
CA LYS A 433 19.84 12.51 -25.83
C LYS A 433 20.94 13.11 -26.70
N LYS A 434 22.20 13.01 -26.26
CA LYS A 434 23.36 13.63 -26.94
C LYS A 434 23.43 13.34 -28.43
N HIS A 435 23.21 12.09 -28.82
CA HIS A 435 23.29 11.65 -30.23
C HIS A 435 22.13 12.16 -31.08
N ASP A 436 20.94 12.33 -30.47
CA ASP A 436 19.78 12.84 -31.19
C ASP A 436 19.86 14.37 -31.33
N SER A 437 20.42 15.08 -30.33
CA SER A 437 20.72 16.53 -30.44
C SER A 437 21.74 16.85 -31.57
N GLU A 438 22.68 15.95 -31.86
CA GLU A 438 23.61 16.09 -32.99
C GLU A 438 22.88 16.02 -34.33
N LYS A 439 21.90 15.12 -34.45
CA LYS A 439 21.05 15.01 -35.65
C LYS A 439 20.17 16.23 -35.83
N ILE A 440 19.73 16.86 -34.74
CA ILE A 440 19.00 18.15 -34.81
C ILE A 440 19.89 19.21 -35.46
N ILE A 441 21.12 19.41 -34.97
CA ILE A 441 22.07 20.36 -35.56
C ILE A 441 22.36 20.04 -37.04
N ALA A 442 22.58 18.77 -37.38
CA ALA A 442 22.83 18.37 -38.76
C ALA A 442 21.63 18.65 -39.68
N SER A 443 20.41 18.38 -39.20
CA SER A 443 19.17 18.64 -39.92
C SER A 443 18.95 20.15 -40.11
N MET A 444 19.24 20.96 -39.09
CA MET A 444 19.19 22.42 -39.19
C MET A 444 20.14 22.96 -40.27
N LYS A 445 21.41 22.54 -40.26
CA LYS A 445 22.40 22.92 -41.29
C LYS A 445 21.95 22.53 -42.69
N THR A 446 21.41 21.33 -42.83
CA THR A 446 20.92 20.79 -44.11
C THR A 446 19.73 21.59 -44.63
N PHE A 447 18.75 21.86 -43.76
CA PHE A 447 17.55 22.64 -44.10
C PHE A 447 17.89 24.08 -44.51
N MET A 448 18.76 24.73 -43.73
CA MET A 448 19.19 26.12 -43.95
C MET A 448 20.25 26.26 -45.05
N LYS A 449 20.80 25.15 -45.56
CA LYS A 449 21.89 25.11 -46.56
C LYS A 449 23.14 25.88 -46.12
N VAL A 450 23.53 25.76 -44.85
CA VAL A 450 24.71 26.43 -44.28
C VAL A 450 25.74 25.43 -43.79
N LYS A 451 27.04 25.77 -43.92
CA LYS A 451 28.14 24.95 -43.38
C LYS A 451 28.29 25.09 -41.87
N SER A 452 27.93 26.24 -41.31
CA SER A 452 28.08 26.58 -39.88
C SER A 452 26.89 27.37 -39.39
N LEU A 453 26.56 27.22 -38.11
CA LEU A 453 25.50 27.96 -37.40
C LEU A 453 26.09 29.07 -36.51
N LYS A 454 27.42 29.21 -36.44
CA LYS A 454 28.12 30.13 -35.52
C LYS A 454 27.84 31.62 -35.76
N GLU A 455 27.28 31.98 -36.91
CA GLU A 455 26.87 33.35 -37.23
C GLU A 455 25.37 33.60 -37.02
N LYS A 456 24.63 32.59 -36.53
CA LYS A 456 23.19 32.63 -36.35
C LYS A 456 22.82 32.73 -34.88
N THR A 457 21.71 33.41 -34.60
CA THR A 457 21.07 33.49 -33.28
C THR A 457 19.91 32.50 -33.20
N ILE A 458 19.71 31.88 -32.04
CA ILE A 458 18.61 30.93 -31.82
C ILE A 458 17.90 31.22 -30.50
N VAL A 459 16.59 31.03 -30.48
CA VAL A 459 15.82 30.92 -29.24
C VAL A 459 15.36 29.48 -29.05
N ASP A 460 15.46 28.97 -27.82
CA ASP A 460 14.88 27.71 -27.35
C ASP A 460 13.71 28.05 -26.42
N LEU A 461 12.48 27.82 -26.87
CA LEU A 461 11.28 28.21 -26.11
C LEU A 461 10.91 27.22 -24.99
N THR A 462 11.63 26.10 -24.89
CA THR A 462 11.35 24.97 -24.00
C THR A 462 12.65 24.32 -23.52
N GLY A 463 13.46 25.08 -22.78
CA GLY A 463 14.85 24.72 -22.44
C GLY A 463 15.02 23.45 -21.61
N ASN A 464 13.97 23.03 -20.87
CA ASN A 464 13.97 21.87 -19.98
C ASN A 464 15.21 21.90 -19.06
N VAL A 465 15.93 20.78 -18.86
CA VAL A 465 17.18 20.74 -18.09
C VAL A 465 18.42 21.11 -18.93
N GLY A 466 18.25 21.56 -20.17
CA GLY A 466 19.32 22.13 -21.00
C GLY A 466 19.99 21.21 -22.02
N GLY A 467 19.44 20.04 -22.33
CA GLY A 467 20.04 19.11 -23.31
C GLY A 467 20.28 19.75 -24.69
N ASP A 468 19.21 20.29 -25.30
CA ASP A 468 19.30 20.98 -26.59
C ASP A 468 19.88 22.40 -26.46
N THR A 469 19.50 23.15 -25.42
CA THR A 469 20.07 24.48 -25.13
C THR A 469 21.61 24.46 -25.08
N ILE A 470 22.23 23.50 -24.37
CA ILE A 470 23.70 23.35 -24.31
C ILE A 470 24.25 23.03 -25.69
N ARG A 471 23.58 22.16 -26.45
CA ARG A 471 24.00 21.83 -27.82
C ARG A 471 23.96 23.06 -28.73
N PHE A 472 22.94 23.91 -28.58
CA PHE A 472 22.84 25.17 -29.30
C PHE A 472 23.94 26.14 -28.89
N GLY A 473 24.24 26.28 -27.60
CA GLY A 473 25.33 27.13 -27.11
C GLY A 473 26.70 26.75 -27.68
N MET A 474 26.91 25.47 -28.01
CA MET A 474 28.13 25.00 -28.68
C MET A 474 28.18 25.29 -30.19
N ASN A 475 27.05 25.65 -30.84
CA ASN A 475 26.94 25.71 -32.31
C ASN A 475 26.47 27.07 -32.85
N PHE A 476 25.77 27.88 -32.07
CA PHE A 476 25.20 29.17 -32.47
C PHE A 476 25.98 30.36 -31.89
N LYS A 477 25.82 31.53 -32.50
CA LYS A 477 26.42 32.79 -32.04
C LYS A 477 25.96 33.14 -30.63
N HIS A 478 24.64 33.02 -30.42
CA HIS A 478 23.95 33.39 -29.20
C HIS A 478 22.67 32.58 -29.07
N VAL A 479 22.33 32.19 -27.84
CA VAL A 479 21.13 31.40 -27.49
C VAL A 479 20.37 32.12 -26.40
N ASP A 480 19.08 32.38 -26.63
CA ASP A 480 18.12 32.69 -25.58
C ASP A 480 17.35 31.41 -25.26
N SER A 481 17.30 30.96 -24.00
CA SER A 481 16.57 29.74 -23.60
C SER A 481 15.57 30.04 -22.49
N TYR A 482 14.31 29.65 -22.70
CA TYR A 482 13.20 29.89 -21.80
C TYR A 482 12.73 28.58 -21.17
N GLU A 483 12.51 28.58 -19.86
CA GLU A 483 11.93 27.44 -19.15
C GLU A 483 10.91 27.92 -18.12
N TRP A 484 9.70 27.38 -18.20
CA TRP A 484 8.58 27.81 -17.36
C TRP A 484 8.58 27.07 -16.01
N ASN A 485 8.95 25.79 -15.96
CA ASN A 485 8.98 25.03 -14.72
C ASN A 485 10.18 25.49 -13.84
N PRO A 486 9.95 25.98 -12.61
CA PRO A 486 11.03 26.51 -11.77
C PRO A 486 12.13 25.49 -11.40
N GLU A 487 11.79 24.20 -11.31
CA GLU A 487 12.78 23.14 -11.03
C GLU A 487 13.64 22.85 -12.27
N ASN A 488 13.02 22.76 -13.44
CA ASN A 488 13.74 22.60 -14.70
C ASN A 488 14.63 23.83 -14.98
N TYR A 489 14.14 25.05 -14.71
CA TYR A 489 14.91 26.27 -14.85
C TYR A 489 16.16 26.29 -13.96
N LYS A 490 16.05 25.89 -12.69
CA LYS A 490 17.22 25.77 -11.80
C LYS A 490 18.24 24.78 -12.36
N ALA A 491 17.79 23.63 -12.87
CA ALA A 491 18.68 22.65 -13.50
C ALA A 491 19.31 23.19 -14.79
N LEU A 492 18.53 23.84 -15.66
CA LEU A 492 18.98 24.49 -16.89
C LEU A 492 20.12 25.48 -16.62
N LYS A 493 19.87 26.43 -15.72
CA LYS A 493 20.83 27.47 -15.35
C LYS A 493 22.13 26.86 -14.82
N HIS A 494 22.01 25.97 -13.85
CA HIS A 494 23.17 25.26 -13.27
C HIS A 494 23.95 24.48 -14.34
N ASN A 495 23.27 23.76 -15.22
CA ASN A 495 23.92 22.95 -16.26
C ASN A 495 24.62 23.83 -17.30
N VAL A 496 24.00 24.94 -17.74
CA VAL A 496 24.61 25.90 -18.68
C VAL A 496 25.87 26.54 -18.07
N GLU A 497 25.82 26.93 -16.79
CA GLU A 497 26.96 27.46 -16.05
C GLU A 497 28.10 26.44 -15.93
N LEU A 498 27.77 25.17 -15.63
CA LEU A 498 28.75 24.09 -15.54
C LEU A 498 29.45 23.80 -16.88
N TYR A 499 28.74 23.98 -17.99
CA TYR A 499 29.33 23.91 -19.33
C TYR A 499 30.14 25.16 -19.70
N ASN A 500 30.17 26.22 -18.87
CA ASN A 500 30.87 27.48 -19.13
C ASN A 500 30.51 28.08 -20.51
N LEU A 501 29.22 28.17 -20.80
CA LEU A 501 28.69 28.75 -22.03
C LEU A 501 28.28 30.21 -21.79
N LYS A 502 29.12 31.15 -22.21
CA LYS A 502 28.89 32.61 -22.02
C LYS A 502 27.94 33.23 -23.04
N ASN A 503 27.52 32.45 -24.03
CA ASN A 503 26.66 32.87 -25.14
C ASN A 503 25.23 32.35 -25.00
N VAL A 504 24.84 31.88 -23.81
CA VAL A 504 23.52 31.34 -23.51
C VAL A 504 22.92 32.15 -22.37
N ASP A 505 21.83 32.88 -22.66
CA ASP A 505 21.03 33.57 -21.67
C ASP A 505 19.80 32.72 -21.33
N VAL A 506 19.56 32.48 -20.03
CA VAL A 506 18.46 31.63 -19.54
C VAL A 506 17.40 32.47 -18.82
N HIS A 507 16.13 32.25 -19.18
CA HIS A 507 14.99 33.03 -18.74
C HIS A 507 13.95 32.13 -18.06
N GLU A 508 13.50 32.49 -16.86
CA GLU A 508 12.43 31.78 -16.16
C GLU A 508 11.06 32.38 -16.57
N GLY A 509 10.12 31.53 -17.00
CA GLY A 509 8.73 31.92 -17.23
C GLY A 509 8.13 31.46 -18.56
N ASN A 510 6.91 31.91 -18.84
CA ASN A 510 6.14 31.51 -20.01
C ASN A 510 6.73 32.13 -21.29
N SER A 511 7.40 31.31 -22.10
CA SER A 511 8.04 31.75 -23.35
C SER A 511 7.06 32.35 -24.36
N THR A 512 5.78 31.96 -24.33
CA THR A 512 4.76 32.53 -25.23
C THR A 512 4.38 33.97 -24.93
N GLU A 513 4.72 34.46 -23.73
CA GLU A 513 4.48 35.82 -23.26
C GLU A 513 5.77 36.66 -23.24
N LEU A 514 6.90 36.02 -22.93
CA LEU A 514 8.17 36.73 -22.74
C LEU A 514 8.94 36.95 -24.06
N PHE A 515 8.76 36.07 -25.04
CA PHE A 515 9.57 36.10 -26.25
C PHE A 515 9.00 37.05 -27.31
N HIS A 516 9.63 38.23 -27.45
CA HIS A 516 9.30 39.25 -28.46
C HIS A 516 10.55 39.85 -29.12
N LYS A 517 11.48 39.00 -29.59
CA LYS A 517 12.81 39.42 -30.08
C LYS A 517 13.10 38.81 -31.45
N ARG A 518 13.71 39.59 -32.35
CA ARG A 518 14.16 39.11 -33.66
C ARG A 518 15.36 38.18 -33.50
N VAL A 519 15.24 36.96 -34.05
CA VAL A 519 16.30 35.94 -34.07
C VAL A 519 16.34 35.26 -35.45
N ASP A 520 17.43 34.60 -35.80
CA ASP A 520 17.50 33.84 -37.05
C ASP A 520 16.66 32.56 -36.96
N VAL A 521 16.70 31.87 -35.82
CA VAL A 521 16.11 30.55 -35.61
C VAL A 521 15.26 30.52 -34.35
N LEU A 522 14.03 30.00 -34.47
CA LEU A 522 13.17 29.67 -33.34
C LEU A 522 13.06 28.15 -33.21
N TYR A 523 13.41 27.63 -32.04
CA TYR A 523 13.27 26.21 -31.69
C TYR A 523 12.22 26.01 -30.60
N LEU A 524 11.43 24.94 -30.72
CA LEU A 524 10.51 24.50 -29.69
C LEU A 524 10.41 22.97 -29.66
N ASP A 525 10.43 22.42 -28.45
CA ASP A 525 10.13 21.03 -28.09
C ASP A 525 9.00 21.05 -27.04
N PRO A 526 7.77 21.37 -27.46
CA PRO A 526 6.64 21.53 -26.54
C PRO A 526 6.40 20.25 -25.73
N PRO A 527 5.80 20.34 -24.54
CA PRO A 527 5.49 19.17 -23.73
C PRO A 527 4.54 18.22 -24.48
N TRP A 528 4.90 16.93 -24.56
CA TRP A 528 4.11 15.94 -25.31
C TRP A 528 2.93 15.36 -24.52
N GLY A 529 2.79 15.69 -23.24
CA GLY A 529 1.78 15.09 -22.34
C GLY A 529 2.29 13.93 -21.50
N GLY A 530 3.61 13.84 -21.26
CA GLY A 530 4.22 12.76 -20.46
C GLY A 530 4.14 11.38 -21.17
N PRO A 531 4.53 10.28 -20.51
CA PRO A 531 4.61 8.95 -21.15
C PRO A 531 3.32 8.46 -21.83
N GLU A 532 2.17 8.98 -21.40
CA GLU A 532 0.82 8.69 -21.91
C GLU A 532 0.58 9.23 -23.33
N TYR A 533 1.43 10.13 -23.83
CA TYR A 533 1.33 10.63 -25.22
C TYR A 533 1.32 9.48 -26.24
N LYS A 534 1.93 8.33 -25.90
CA LYS A 534 2.02 7.14 -26.74
C LYS A 534 0.69 6.41 -26.89
N ASP A 535 -0.27 6.66 -26.02
CA ASP A 535 -1.60 6.05 -26.05
C ASP A 535 -2.55 6.79 -26.99
N VAL A 536 -2.19 8.01 -27.40
CA VAL A 536 -2.93 8.78 -28.41
C VAL A 536 -2.66 8.21 -29.80
N LYS A 537 -3.74 7.99 -30.56
CA LYS A 537 -3.66 7.42 -31.92
C LYS A 537 -2.77 8.27 -32.84
N GLU A 538 -2.15 7.58 -33.79
CA GLU A 538 -1.28 8.22 -34.79
C GLU A 538 -2.02 9.32 -35.55
N GLY A 539 -1.47 10.54 -35.52
CA GLY A 539 -2.04 11.69 -36.21
C GLY A 539 -3.11 12.45 -35.44
N GLU A 540 -3.41 12.07 -34.19
CA GLU A 540 -4.45 12.72 -33.37
C GLU A 540 -3.89 13.61 -32.26
N LEU A 541 -2.61 13.47 -31.90
CA LEU A 541 -2.00 14.25 -30.82
C LEU A 541 -1.71 15.69 -31.23
N ASP A 542 -2.41 16.66 -30.65
CA ASP A 542 -2.10 18.08 -30.79
C ASP A 542 -1.37 18.61 -29.55
N LEU A 543 -0.43 19.54 -29.76
CA LEU A 543 0.47 20.01 -28.71
C LEU A 543 0.13 21.43 -28.30
N LYS A 544 0.35 21.75 -27.02
CA LYS A 544 0.09 23.07 -26.45
C LYS A 544 1.32 23.65 -25.77
N MET A 545 1.39 24.97 -25.72
CA MET A 545 2.27 25.72 -24.81
C MET A 545 1.38 26.60 -23.95
N GLY A 546 1.26 26.24 -22.66
CA GLY A 546 0.19 26.76 -21.80
C GLY A 546 -1.18 26.37 -22.35
N ASP A 547 -2.09 27.33 -22.46
CA ASP A 547 -3.46 27.09 -22.93
C ASP A 547 -3.61 27.13 -24.46
N LYS A 548 -2.58 27.59 -25.18
CA LYS A 548 -2.60 27.78 -26.64
C LYS A 548 -2.08 26.57 -27.38
N PHE A 549 -2.71 26.22 -28.50
CA PHE A 549 -2.15 25.24 -29.42
C PHE A 549 -0.87 25.78 -30.04
N VAL A 550 0.10 24.89 -30.27
CA VAL A 550 1.39 25.29 -30.84
C VAL A 550 1.22 25.90 -32.24
N SER A 551 0.29 25.38 -33.04
CA SER A 551 -0.05 25.94 -34.36
C SER A 551 -0.54 27.39 -34.27
N GLU A 552 -1.42 27.70 -33.32
CA GLU A 552 -1.93 29.05 -33.08
C GLU A 552 -0.81 29.99 -32.65
N TYR A 553 0.03 29.57 -31.71
CA TYR A 553 1.17 30.36 -31.27
C TYR A 553 2.15 30.63 -32.42
N LEU A 554 2.54 29.60 -33.18
CA LEU A 554 3.45 29.77 -34.32
C LEU A 554 2.87 30.71 -35.39
N LYS A 555 1.55 30.70 -35.60
CA LYS A 555 0.89 31.65 -36.50
C LYS A 555 1.09 33.09 -36.02
N THR A 556 0.90 33.36 -34.72
CA THR A 556 1.16 34.69 -34.14
C THR A 556 2.61 35.14 -34.32
N VAL A 557 3.57 34.22 -34.17
CA VAL A 557 4.99 34.52 -34.39
C VAL A 557 5.30 34.84 -35.85
N ILE A 558 4.76 34.05 -36.78
CA ILE A 558 4.97 34.24 -38.24
C ILE A 558 4.40 35.59 -38.71
N ASP A 559 3.28 36.02 -38.13
CA ASP A 559 2.62 37.28 -38.48
C ASP A 559 3.23 38.50 -37.76
N SER A 560 4.11 38.29 -36.77
CA SER A 560 4.75 39.36 -36.01
C SER A 560 5.85 40.09 -36.80
N GLU A 561 6.15 41.33 -36.38
CA GLU A 561 7.27 42.11 -36.93
C GLU A 561 8.64 41.48 -36.63
N TRP A 562 8.74 40.73 -35.53
CA TRP A 562 9.97 40.10 -35.05
C TRP A 562 10.14 38.64 -35.53
N LYS A 563 9.30 38.17 -36.46
CA LYS A 563 9.32 36.80 -36.99
C LYS A 563 10.74 36.31 -37.33
N PRO A 564 11.07 35.05 -36.98
CA PRO A 564 12.37 34.46 -37.28
C PRO A 564 12.48 34.11 -38.78
N SER A 565 13.70 33.85 -39.26
CA SER A 565 13.89 33.33 -40.62
C SER A 565 13.54 31.85 -40.74
N TYR A 566 13.83 31.09 -39.69
CA TYR A 566 13.58 29.65 -39.63
C TYR A 566 12.90 29.25 -38.32
N ILE A 567 11.97 28.32 -38.41
CA ILE A 567 11.33 27.67 -37.25
C ILE A 567 11.66 26.18 -37.29
N PHE A 568 12.09 25.63 -36.16
CA PHE A 568 12.29 24.21 -35.94
C PHE A 568 11.43 23.69 -34.79
N MET A 569 10.57 22.72 -35.05
CA MET A 569 9.67 22.15 -34.05
C MET A 569 9.93 20.66 -33.89
N LYS A 570 10.19 20.21 -32.66
CA LYS A 570 10.33 18.79 -32.34
C LYS A 570 8.97 18.24 -31.93
N VAL A 571 8.52 17.16 -32.58
CA VAL A 571 7.19 16.57 -32.36
C VAL A 571 7.26 15.04 -32.34
N PRO A 572 6.41 14.36 -31.56
CA PRO A 572 6.36 12.90 -31.55
C PRO A 572 5.83 12.35 -32.88
N ALA A 573 6.07 11.06 -33.14
CA ALA A 573 5.65 10.43 -34.38
C ALA A 573 4.13 10.48 -34.63
N ASN A 574 3.32 10.46 -33.56
CA ASN A 574 1.85 10.51 -33.60
C ASN A 574 1.25 11.93 -33.63
N TYR A 575 2.08 12.96 -33.85
CA TYR A 575 1.61 14.34 -33.91
C TYR A 575 0.59 14.60 -35.04
N LYS A 576 -0.42 15.43 -34.75
CA LYS A 576 -1.46 15.88 -35.67
C LYS A 576 -0.92 16.90 -36.67
N PHE A 577 -0.18 16.44 -37.68
CA PHE A 577 0.45 17.33 -38.67
C PHE A 577 -0.51 18.25 -39.43
N LEU A 578 -1.78 17.87 -39.57
CA LEU A 578 -2.79 18.68 -40.25
C LEU A 578 -3.06 20.02 -39.54
N SER A 579 -2.80 20.13 -38.23
CA SER A 579 -3.00 21.40 -37.51
C SER A 579 -2.04 22.51 -38.00
N LEU A 580 -0.91 22.14 -38.60
CA LEU A 580 0.09 23.09 -39.12
C LEU A 580 -0.28 23.69 -40.49
N ASN A 581 -1.32 23.20 -41.16
CA ASN A 581 -1.79 23.79 -42.41
C ASN A 581 -2.27 25.24 -42.23
N THR A 582 -2.65 25.60 -41.00
CA THR A 582 -3.09 26.94 -40.60
C THR A 582 -1.98 28.00 -40.66
N LEU A 583 -0.70 27.59 -40.71
CA LEU A 583 0.43 28.52 -40.69
C LEU A 583 0.58 29.33 -41.99
N GLY A 584 -0.01 28.87 -43.11
CA GLY A 584 0.10 29.54 -44.41
C GLY A 584 1.51 29.50 -45.03
N VAL A 585 2.38 28.58 -44.58
CA VAL A 585 3.76 28.45 -45.06
C VAL A 585 3.85 27.55 -46.29
N LYS A 586 4.76 27.86 -47.22
CA LYS A 586 4.88 27.15 -48.51
C LYS A 586 5.20 25.67 -48.37
N LYS A 587 6.05 25.30 -47.39
CA LYS A 587 6.51 23.93 -47.20
C LYS A 587 7.02 23.71 -45.78
N ILE A 588 6.67 22.57 -45.21
CA ILE A 588 7.22 22.05 -43.95
C ILE A 588 8.05 20.82 -44.28
N THR A 589 9.35 20.85 -44.00
CA THR A 589 10.24 19.70 -44.20
C THR A 589 10.30 18.88 -42.91
N LYS A 590 10.12 17.56 -43.01
CA LYS A 590 10.19 16.65 -41.86
C LYS A 590 11.50 15.86 -41.88
N PHE A 591 12.22 15.87 -40.78
CA PHE A 591 13.40 15.04 -40.54
C PHE A 591 13.07 14.00 -39.47
N LYS A 592 13.06 12.71 -39.82
CA LYS A 592 12.81 11.64 -38.85
C LYS A 592 14.06 11.40 -38.01
N ILE A 593 13.95 11.56 -36.69
CA ILE A 593 15.03 11.29 -35.73
C ILE A 593 14.52 10.26 -34.72
N ARG A 594 14.83 8.99 -34.98
CA ARG A 594 14.37 7.83 -34.19
C ARG A 594 12.85 7.82 -34.00
N GLY A 595 12.38 8.21 -32.81
CA GLY A 595 10.97 8.17 -32.39
C GLY A 595 10.21 9.49 -32.58
N PHE A 596 10.84 10.53 -33.12
CA PHE A 596 10.23 11.84 -33.30
C PHE A 596 10.58 12.44 -34.67
N TYR A 597 9.88 13.51 -35.03
CA TYR A 597 10.21 14.34 -36.20
C TYR A 597 10.71 15.70 -35.75
N LEU A 598 11.75 16.19 -36.41
CA LEU A 598 12.10 17.60 -36.40
C LEU A 598 11.50 18.24 -37.66
N LEU A 599 10.63 19.22 -37.47
CA LEU A 599 9.99 19.97 -38.54
C LEU A 599 10.81 21.23 -38.81
N GLY A 600 11.20 21.48 -40.06
CA GLY A 600 11.86 22.70 -40.50
C GLY A 600 10.93 23.54 -41.37
N ILE A 601 10.78 24.81 -41.01
CA ILE A 601 9.92 25.78 -41.68
C ILE A 601 10.77 27.01 -42.04
N HIS A 602 10.69 27.44 -43.30
CA HIS A 602 11.31 28.67 -43.78
C HIS A 602 10.25 29.77 -43.82
N VAL A 603 10.50 30.88 -43.13
CA VAL A 603 9.51 31.95 -42.92
C VAL A 603 9.82 33.17 -43.80
N THR A 604 11.09 33.60 -43.87
CA THR A 604 11.52 34.80 -44.62
C THR A 604 12.63 34.52 -45.59
#